data_AF-A0A929L9V1-F1
#
_entry.id   AF-A0A929L9V1-F1
#
_cell.length_a   1.000
_cell.length_b   1.000
_cell.length_c   1.000
_cell.angle_alpha   90.00
_cell.angle_beta   90.00
_cell.angle_gamma   90.00
#
_symmetry.space_group_name_H-M   'P 1'
#
loop_
_entity.id
_entity.type
_entity.pdbx_description
1 polymer ?
#
loop_
_entity_poly.entity_id
_entity_poly.type
_entity_poly.pdbx_seq_one_letter_code
_entity_poly.pdbx_strand_id
1 'polypeptide(L)'
;MGVVVTKVMDLLRNGQILAVRVNNVRYIPELFFDESGRLNRFVPGVVSLLGDGGYSSTEVLEFLFKSDDTLPGRPVDALHGHLAREVMRRAQAMAI
;
A
#
# COMPACT_ATOMS: atom_id res chain seq x y z
N MET A 1 7.54 -15.85 -1.60
CA MET A 1 8.23 -14.56 -1.39
C MET A 1 9.71 -14.77 -1.09
N GLY A 2 10.60 -14.33 -1.98
CA GLY A 2 12.06 -14.37 -1.79
C GLY A 2 12.64 -13.04 -1.28
N VAL A 3 11.91 -12.31 -0.43
CA VAL A 3 12.31 -10.96 0.01
C VAL A 3 13.20 -11.05 1.24
N VAL A 4 14.37 -10.41 1.19
CA VAL A 4 15.30 -10.34 2.33
C VAL A 4 14.65 -9.56 3.48
N VAL A 5 14.61 -10.13 4.68
CA VAL A 5 13.98 -9.50 5.87
C VAL A 5 14.54 -8.10 6.15
N THR A 6 15.85 -7.92 6.04
CA THR A 6 16.49 -6.60 6.22
C THR A 6 15.95 -5.56 5.24
N LYS A 7 15.70 -5.95 3.99
CA LYS A 7 15.10 -5.06 2.98
C LYS A 7 13.68 -4.66 3.38
N VAL A 8 12.88 -5.61 3.85
CA VAL A 8 11.51 -5.32 4.32
C VAL A 8 11.51 -4.34 5.49
N MET A 9 12.42 -4.51 6.44
CA MET A 9 12.55 -3.60 7.58
C MET A 9 13.00 -2.19 7.17
N ASP A 10 13.86 -2.08 6.16
CA ASP A 10 14.27 -0.80 5.58
C ASP A 10 13.08 -0.10 4.89
N LEU A 11 12.33 -0.82 4.06
CA LEU A 11 11.12 -0.29 3.39
C LEU A 11 10.10 0.24 4.42
N LEU A 12 9.90 -0.48 5.53
CA LEU A 12 8.99 -0.07 6.59
C LEU A 12 9.51 1.17 7.34
N ARG A 13 10.82 1.24 7.62
CA ARG A 13 11.44 2.39 8.28
C ARG A 13 11.38 3.66 7.42
N ASN A 14 11.52 3.50 6.10
CA ASN A 14 11.48 4.58 5.13
C ASN A 14 10.04 5.00 4.75
N GLY A 15 9.01 4.42 5.39
CA GLY A 15 7.62 4.73 5.13
C GLY A 15 7.14 4.32 3.73
N GLN A 16 7.86 3.42 3.05
CA GLN A 16 7.53 2.98 1.70
C GLN A 16 6.45 1.90 1.67
N ILE A 17 6.27 1.21 2.80
CA ILE A 17 5.22 0.22 3.05
C ILE A 17 4.68 0.41 4.47
N LEU A 18 3.50 -0.16 4.71
CA LEU A 18 2.86 -0.15 6.02
C LEU A 18 2.79 -1.55 6.63
N ALA A 19 2.58 -1.63 7.93
CA ALA A 19 2.35 -2.88 8.64
C ALA A 19 1.05 -2.79 9.44
N VAL A 20 0.31 -3.89 9.51
CA VAL A 20 -0.84 -4.05 10.40
C VAL A 20 -0.40 -4.77 11.66
N ARG A 21 -0.94 -4.39 12.82
CA ARG A 21 -0.68 -5.09 14.09
C ARG A 21 -1.87 -5.99 14.41
N VAL A 22 -1.61 -7.30 14.52
CA VAL A 22 -2.61 -8.30 14.92
C VAL A 22 -2.03 -9.08 16.09
N ASN A 23 -2.76 -9.14 17.22
CA ASN A 23 -2.30 -9.82 18.44
C ASN A 23 -0.87 -9.43 18.85
N ASN A 24 -0.57 -8.13 18.80
CA ASN A 24 0.75 -7.56 19.13
C ASN A 24 1.91 -7.91 18.17
N VAL A 25 1.64 -8.64 17.08
CA VAL A 25 2.60 -9.00 16.04
C VAL A 25 2.39 -8.11 14.82
N ARG A 26 3.48 -7.65 14.20
CA ARG A 26 3.43 -6.85 12.96
C ARG A 26 3.38 -7.77 11.76
N TYR A 27 2.39 -7.58 10.92
CA TYR A 27 2.23 -8.26 9.64
C TYR A 27 2.36 -7.24 8.52
N ILE A 28 3.04 -7.63 7.44
CA ILE A 28 3.21 -6.82 6.25
C ILE A 28 2.40 -7.49 5.15
N PRO A 29 1.45 -6.78 4.52
CA PRO A 29 0.67 -7.35 3.43
C PRO A 29 1.56 -7.80 2.28
N GLU A 30 1.37 -9.05 1.84
CA GLU A 30 2.16 -9.61 0.73
C GLU A 30 1.90 -8.86 -0.58
N LEU A 31 0.68 -8.32 -0.72
CA LEU A 31 0.22 -7.57 -1.89
C LEU A 31 0.95 -6.23 -2.10
N PHE A 32 1.87 -5.84 -1.23
CA PHE A 32 2.80 -4.75 -1.55
C PHE A 32 3.90 -5.16 -2.52
N PHE A 33 4.10 -6.44 -2.75
CA PHE A 33 5.16 -6.96 -3.60
C PHE A 33 4.57 -7.67 -4.82
N ASP A 34 5.30 -7.64 -5.93
CA ASP A 34 4.98 -8.41 -7.13
C ASP A 34 5.30 -9.91 -6.93
N GLU A 35 4.95 -10.73 -7.93
CA GLU A 35 5.22 -12.18 -7.92
C GLU A 35 6.72 -12.50 -7.79
N SER A 36 7.60 -11.58 -8.22
CA SER A 36 9.06 -11.68 -8.08
C SER A 36 9.56 -11.28 -6.68
N GLY A 37 8.69 -10.83 -5.78
CA GLY A 37 9.04 -10.32 -4.46
C GLY A 37 9.64 -8.91 -4.47
N ARG A 38 9.48 -8.14 -5.55
CA ARG A 38 9.91 -6.74 -5.61
C ARG A 38 8.76 -5.85 -5.16
N LEU A 39 9.09 -4.74 -4.50
CA LEU A 39 8.10 -3.76 -4.09
C LEU A 39 7.35 -3.21 -5.32
N ASN A 40 6.02 -3.22 -5.27
CA ASN A 40 5.20 -2.59 -6.28
C ASN A 40 5.52 -1.08 -6.31
N ARG A 41 5.85 -0.57 -7.50
CA ARG A 41 6.33 0.81 -7.70
C ARG A 41 5.34 1.90 -7.27
N PHE A 42 4.05 1.60 -7.18
CA PHE A 42 3.01 2.56 -6.84
C PHE A 42 2.71 2.61 -5.34
N VAL A 43 3.00 1.55 -4.59
CA VAL A 43 2.71 1.46 -3.16
C VAL A 43 3.35 2.62 -2.37
N PRO A 44 4.65 2.95 -2.55
CA PRO A 44 5.25 4.08 -1.84
C PRO A 44 4.55 5.40 -2.16
N GLY A 45 4.15 5.59 -3.43
CA GLY A 45 3.47 6.81 -3.86
C GLY A 45 2.12 7.00 -3.17
N VAL A 46 1.30 5.95 -3.08
CA VAL A 46 0.01 6.01 -2.37
C VAL A 46 0.22 6.26 -0.87
N VAL A 47 1.18 5.57 -0.25
CA VAL A 47 1.47 5.73 1.18
C VAL A 47 1.93 7.15 1.49
N SER A 48 2.83 7.71 0.68
CA SER A 48 3.29 9.10 0.85
C SER A 48 2.16 10.10 0.64
N LEU A 49 1.39 9.98 -0.46
CA LEU A 49 0.30 10.91 -0.75
C LEU A 49 -0.72 10.99 0.39
N LEU A 50 -1.23 9.85 0.85
CA LEU A 50 -2.22 9.84 1.92
C LEU A 50 -1.60 10.22 3.26
N GLY A 51 -0.33 9.85 3.51
CA GLY A 51 0.39 10.28 4.72
C GLY A 51 0.55 11.81 4.78
N ASP A 52 0.91 12.44 3.66
CA ASP A 52 1.02 13.89 3.53
C ASP A 52 -0.35 14.58 3.69
N GLY A 53 -1.42 13.91 3.26
CA GLY A 53 -2.82 14.30 3.49
C GLY A 53 -3.34 14.07 4.91
N GLY A 54 -2.50 13.59 5.84
CA GLY A 54 -2.84 13.42 7.26
C GLY A 54 -3.51 12.08 7.62
N TYR A 55 -3.58 11.12 6.69
CA TYR A 55 -4.16 9.81 6.96
C TYR A 55 -3.22 8.94 7.80
N SER A 56 -3.78 8.25 8.78
CA SER A 56 -3.05 7.27 9.59
C SER A 56 -2.73 6.01 8.78
N SER A 57 -1.72 5.24 9.22
CA SER A 57 -1.37 3.96 8.58
C SER A 57 -2.57 3.00 8.47
N THR A 58 -3.47 3.01 9.45
CA THR A 58 -4.69 2.19 9.43
C THR A 58 -5.65 2.64 8.34
N GLU A 59 -5.85 3.96 8.17
CA GLU A 59 -6.73 4.50 7.13
C GLU A 59 -6.17 4.29 5.73
N VAL A 60 -4.86 4.41 5.54
CA VAL A 60 -4.20 4.07 4.27
C VAL A 60 -4.38 2.59 3.94
N LEU A 61 -4.22 1.71 4.93
CA LEU A 61 -4.48 0.28 4.77
C LEU A 61 -5.96 0.01 4.48
N GLU A 62 -6.89 0.72 5.14
CA GLU A 62 -8.31 0.59 4.84
C GLU A 62 -8.60 1.00 3.40
N PHE A 63 -8.10 2.14 2.93
CA PHE A 63 -8.22 2.56 1.54
C PHE A 63 -7.69 1.49 0.56
N LEU A 64 -6.51 0.94 0.84
CA LEU A 64 -5.88 -0.04 -0.07
C LEU A 64 -6.61 -1.39 -0.11
N PHE A 65 -7.16 -1.85 1.01
CA PHE A 65 -7.68 -3.22 1.16
C PHE A 65 -9.20 -3.32 1.23
N LYS A 66 -9.91 -2.20 1.34
CA LYS A 66 -11.37 -2.16 1.25
C LYS A 66 -11.79 -2.09 -0.21
N SER A 67 -12.75 -2.92 -0.58
CA SER A 67 -13.38 -2.84 -1.90
C SER A 67 -14.17 -1.54 -2.03
N ASP A 68 -14.08 -0.92 -3.20
CA ASP A 68 -14.79 0.30 -3.55
C ASP A 68 -15.66 -0.02 -4.77
N ASP A 69 -16.98 0.09 -4.69
CA ASP A 69 -17.88 -0.27 -5.80
C ASP A 69 -17.65 0.56 -7.08
N THR A 70 -16.90 1.66 -6.99
CA THR A 70 -16.50 2.50 -8.12
C THR A 70 -15.15 2.10 -8.73
N LEU A 71 -14.43 1.12 -8.16
CA LEU A 71 -13.21 0.53 -8.70
C LEU A 71 -13.35 -1.00 -8.67
N PRO A 72 -13.14 -1.73 -9.78
CA PRO A 72 -13.24 -3.19 -9.74
C PRO A 72 -12.19 -3.78 -8.78
N GLY A 73 -12.67 -4.38 -7.68
CA GLY A 73 -11.84 -5.03 -6.67
C GLY A 73 -11.36 -4.09 -5.56
N ARG A 74 -10.20 -4.40 -4.97
CA ARG A 74 -9.55 -3.55 -3.97
C ARG A 74 -8.47 -2.70 -4.64
N PRO A 75 -8.22 -1.46 -4.19
CA PRO A 75 -7.18 -0.62 -4.78
C PRO A 75 -5.79 -1.28 -4.80
N VAL A 76 -5.45 -2.08 -3.78
CA VAL A 76 -4.18 -2.82 -3.74
C VAL A 76 -4.04 -3.83 -4.89
N ASP A 77 -5.13 -4.48 -5.31
CA ASP A 77 -5.12 -5.41 -6.46
C ASP A 77 -4.91 -4.62 -7.76
N ALA A 78 -5.60 -3.47 -7.87
CA ALA A 78 -5.49 -2.57 -9.01
C ALA A 78 -4.08 -1.98 -9.19
N LEU A 79 -3.29 -1.83 -8.12
CA LEU A 79 -1.88 -1.39 -8.18
C LEU A 79 -0.98 -2.34 -8.98
N HIS A 80 -1.34 -3.62 -9.08
CA HIS A 80 -0.59 -4.60 -9.89
C HIS A 80 -1.05 -4.65 -11.35
N GLY A 81 -2.12 -3.92 -11.69
CA GLY A 81 -2.74 -3.93 -13.01
C GLY A 81 -2.71 -2.58 -13.72
N HIS A 82 -3.53 -2.48 -14.77
CA HIS A 82 -3.67 -1.29 -15.59
C HIS A 82 -4.37 -0.12 -14.87
N LEU A 83 -5.00 -0.38 -13.72
CA LEU A 83 -5.75 0.59 -12.94
C LEU A 83 -4.90 1.31 -11.88
N ALA A 84 -3.60 1.04 -11.78
CA ALA A 84 -2.73 1.68 -10.80
C ALA A 84 -2.75 3.22 -10.87
N ARG A 85 -2.85 3.79 -12.08
CA ARG A 85 -2.97 5.25 -12.25
C ARG A 85 -4.27 5.81 -11.68
N GLU A 86 -5.36 5.05 -11.78
CA GLU A 86 -6.65 5.46 -11.23
C GLU A 86 -6.60 5.48 -9.70
N VAL A 87 -5.98 4.47 -9.08
CA VAL A 87 -5.74 4.44 -7.63
C VAL A 87 -4.91 5.63 -7.18
N MET A 88 -3.82 5.95 -7.90
CA MET A 88 -2.99 7.12 -7.62
C MET A 88 -3.80 8.42 -7.69
N ARG A 89 -4.62 8.59 -8.73
CA ARG A 89 -5.46 9.78 -8.90
C ARG A 89 -6.44 9.95 -7.73
N ARG A 90 -7.03 8.87 -7.24
CA ARG A 90 -7.93 8.90 -6.07
C ARG A 90 -7.20 9.24 -4.79
N ALA A 91 -6.04 8.62 -4.56
CA ALA A 91 -5.21 8.94 -3.40
C ALA A 91 -4.82 10.43 -3.38
N GLN A 92 -4.46 11.00 -4.55
CA GLN A 92 -4.23 12.43 -4.68
C GLN A 92 -5.48 13.26 -4.34
N ALA A 93 -6.66 12.88 -4.86
CA ALA A 93 -7.91 13.59 -4.58
C ALA A 93 -8.33 13.55 -3.11
N MET A 94 -7.94 12.51 -2.38
CA MET A 94 -8.20 12.35 -0.95
C MET A 94 -7.23 13.14 -0.06
N ALA A 95 -6.06 13.49 -0.58
CA ALA A 95 -4.96 14.13 0.15
C ALA A 95 -4.86 15.66 -0.07
N ILE A 96 -5.89 16.27 -0.66
CA ILE A 96 -5.96 17.73 -0.93
C ILE A 96 -6.60 18.46 0.25
#